data_AF-A0A7I7K6X0-F1
#
_entry.id   AF-A0A7I7K6X0-F1
#
_cell.length_a   1.000
_cell.length_b   1.000
_cell.length_c   1.000
_cell.angle_alpha   90.00
_cell.angle_beta   90.00
_cell.angle_gamma   90.00
#
_symmetry.space_group_name_H-M   'P 1'
#
loop_
_entity.id
_entity.type
_entity.pdbx_description
1 polymer ?
#
loop_
_entity_poly.entity_id
_entity_poly.type
_entity_poly.pdbx_seq_one_letter_code
_entity_poly.pdbx_strand_id
1 'polypeptide(L)'
;MLRAGVELLNAANGVRPLAREGYLTIPVFAFGWPTSEMSPLYLAGSMLDAARRGLRGDFRGGRGRLALLLNAVTWALLYLIHHRNVSSQPHFEDPLREALGPEYPAISEAARADRRRLVGVWPHDLIRRRYVEKAGTVRYGPHPSVNHADIWRRADLPRDGKAPVLLQIPGGAWAIGMRRPQAYPLLSHLAEHGWVCVSIDYRVSPRHSWPDHIVDVKRALAWIKENIADYGGDPDFVAVSGGSAGGHLTSLVALTADDPQYQPGFEDADTSVVAAVPVYGRYDWVSARGSGRREFIAFLQRLVVKKPITSNRQIYADASPLYRVRPDAPPFFILHGQDDSIIPVPEGREFAEALQEVSTGPVVYAEIPHAQHAFDFYYGSPRAHYTAQAIEEFLSWVQGLRQAARHESAQRNSAAR
;
A
#
# COMPACT_ATOMS: atom_id res chain seq x y z
N MET A 1 -8.08 20.91 -31.39
CA MET A 1 -8.32 19.57 -31.96
C MET A 1 -7.35 18.54 -31.42
N LEU A 2 -6.07 18.51 -31.82
CA LEU A 2 -5.12 17.49 -31.33
C LEU A 2 -5.08 17.38 -29.80
N ARG A 3 -4.90 18.51 -29.12
CA ARG A 3 -4.92 18.57 -27.64
C ARG A 3 -6.19 17.99 -27.03
N ALA A 4 -7.36 18.40 -27.51
CA ALA A 4 -8.65 17.90 -27.02
C ALA A 4 -8.79 16.38 -27.26
N GLY A 5 -8.25 15.86 -28.37
CA GLY A 5 -8.17 14.43 -28.62
C GLY A 5 -7.25 13.69 -27.64
N VAL A 6 -6.09 14.27 -27.30
CA VAL A 6 -5.17 13.70 -26.30
C VAL A 6 -5.78 13.72 -24.90
N GLU A 7 -6.43 14.82 -24.50
CA GLU A 7 -7.13 14.91 -23.21
C GLU A 7 -8.25 13.86 -23.12
N LEU A 8 -9.04 13.68 -24.20
CA LEU A 8 -10.09 12.67 -24.27
C LEU A 8 -9.53 11.25 -24.17
N LEU A 9 -8.46 10.95 -24.92
CA LEU A 9 -7.81 9.64 -24.89
C LEU A 9 -7.29 9.31 -23.48
N ASN A 10 -6.72 10.31 -22.81
CA ASN A 10 -6.21 10.16 -21.46
C ASN A 10 -7.33 9.97 -20.43
N ALA A 11 -8.45 10.70 -20.55
CA ALA A 11 -9.63 10.50 -19.73
C ALA A 11 -10.26 9.12 -19.95
N ALA A 12 -10.35 8.66 -21.20
CA ALA A 12 -10.80 7.30 -21.52
C ALA A 12 -9.91 6.24 -20.85
N ASN A 13 -8.59 6.43 -20.89
CA ASN A 13 -7.62 5.58 -20.21
C ASN A 13 -7.78 5.60 -18.68
N GLY A 14 -8.15 6.75 -18.09
CA GLY A 14 -8.47 6.88 -16.67
C GLY A 14 -9.82 6.26 -16.26
N VAL A 15 -10.78 6.16 -17.18
CA VAL A 15 -12.07 5.45 -16.95
C VAL A 15 -11.86 3.95 -16.93
N ARG A 16 -11.04 3.45 -17.86
CA ARG A 16 -10.61 2.05 -17.93
C ARG A 16 -9.30 1.99 -18.72
N PRO A 17 -8.30 1.22 -18.26
CA PRO A 17 -7.01 1.11 -18.94
C PRO A 17 -7.16 0.60 -20.37
N LEU A 18 -6.53 1.27 -21.31
CA LEU A 18 -6.61 0.93 -22.74
C LEU A 18 -5.85 -0.35 -23.11
N ALA A 19 -4.90 -0.77 -22.27
CA ALA A 19 -4.23 -2.06 -22.39
C ALA A 19 -3.91 -2.60 -20.99
N ARG A 20 -3.96 -3.94 -20.85
CA ARG A 20 -3.61 -4.64 -19.59
C ARG A 20 -2.55 -5.72 -19.80
N GLU A 21 -1.94 -5.78 -20.99
CA GLU A 21 -1.04 -6.86 -21.37
C GLU A 21 0.29 -6.34 -21.90
N GLY A 22 1.35 -7.09 -21.62
CA GLY A 22 2.69 -6.84 -22.14
C GLY A 22 3.28 -5.51 -21.69
N TYR A 23 4.17 -4.95 -22.51
CA TYR A 23 4.88 -3.70 -22.20
C TYR A 23 4.02 -2.44 -22.32
N LEU A 24 2.81 -2.52 -22.90
CA LEU A 24 1.90 -1.38 -23.04
C LEU A 24 1.28 -0.96 -21.71
N THR A 25 1.36 -1.82 -20.69
CA THR A 25 0.87 -1.54 -19.32
C THR A 25 1.57 -0.36 -18.68
N ILE A 26 2.90 -0.21 -18.87
CA ILE A 26 3.70 0.87 -18.29
C ILE A 26 3.22 2.25 -18.76
N PRO A 27 3.15 2.55 -20.07
CA PRO A 27 2.63 3.85 -20.52
C PRO A 27 1.14 4.03 -20.18
N VAL A 28 0.33 2.98 -20.28
CA VAL A 28 -1.10 3.04 -19.89
C VAL A 28 -1.26 3.45 -18.43
N PHE A 29 -0.51 2.85 -17.52
CA PHE A 29 -0.48 3.22 -16.12
C PHE A 29 0.02 4.66 -15.94
N ALA A 30 1.18 5.01 -16.52
CA ALA A 30 1.82 6.31 -16.30
C ALA A 30 0.94 7.50 -16.69
N PHE A 31 0.13 7.37 -17.75
CA PHE A 31 -0.80 8.42 -18.18
C PHE A 31 -2.20 8.29 -17.55
N GLY A 32 -2.68 7.07 -17.36
CA GLY A 32 -4.01 6.79 -16.83
C GLY A 32 -4.14 7.07 -15.33
N TRP A 33 -3.15 6.69 -14.54
CA TRP A 33 -3.18 6.79 -13.07
C TRP A 33 -3.36 8.23 -12.57
N PRO A 34 -2.59 9.25 -13.03
CA PRO A 34 -2.83 10.62 -12.59
C PRO A 34 -4.26 11.09 -12.92
N THR A 35 -4.78 10.65 -14.06
CA THR A 35 -6.13 11.01 -14.52
C THR A 35 -7.21 10.33 -13.70
N SER A 36 -6.99 9.08 -13.26
CA SER A 36 -7.93 8.34 -12.41
C SER A 36 -7.97 8.88 -10.99
N GLU A 37 -6.81 9.18 -10.38
CA GLU A 37 -6.72 9.57 -8.97
C GLU A 37 -6.79 11.08 -8.74
N MET A 38 -6.43 11.90 -9.73
CA MET A 38 -6.41 13.37 -9.67
C MET A 38 -7.46 14.00 -10.59
N SER A 39 -8.54 13.27 -10.91
CA SER A 39 -9.59 13.71 -11.85
C SER A 39 -10.15 15.12 -11.59
N PRO A 40 -10.37 15.60 -10.34
CA PRO A 40 -10.83 16.97 -10.11
C PRO A 40 -9.82 18.03 -10.56
N LEU A 41 -8.51 17.77 -10.42
CA LEU A 41 -7.45 18.69 -10.84
C LEU A 41 -7.36 18.76 -12.36
N TYR A 42 -7.47 17.61 -13.03
CA TYR A 42 -7.52 17.55 -14.50
C TYR A 42 -8.77 18.25 -15.05
N LEU A 43 -9.92 18.05 -14.40
CA LEU A 43 -11.18 18.69 -14.79
C LEU A 43 -11.09 20.21 -14.67
N ALA A 44 -10.67 20.71 -13.49
CA ALA A 44 -10.51 22.14 -13.26
C ALA A 44 -9.49 22.77 -14.24
N GLY A 45 -8.34 22.12 -14.44
CA GLY A 45 -7.32 22.57 -15.37
C GLY A 45 -7.82 22.64 -16.83
N SER A 46 -8.53 21.61 -17.29
CA SER A 46 -9.10 21.56 -18.65
C SER A 46 -10.20 22.62 -18.85
N MET A 47 -11.07 22.83 -17.85
CA MET A 47 -12.11 23.87 -17.89
C MET A 47 -11.52 25.28 -17.92
N LEU A 48 -10.51 25.57 -17.09
CA LEU A 48 -9.83 26.87 -17.08
C LEU A 48 -9.11 27.15 -18.41
N ASP A 49 -8.46 26.15 -18.99
CA ASP A 49 -7.84 26.28 -20.30
C ASP A 49 -8.87 26.55 -21.41
N ALA A 50 -9.98 25.81 -21.41
CA ALA A 50 -11.06 26.03 -22.36
C ALA A 50 -11.68 27.43 -22.21
N ALA A 51 -11.93 27.90 -20.99
CA ALA A 51 -12.42 29.25 -20.75
C ALA A 51 -11.46 30.31 -21.32
N ARG A 52 -10.15 30.18 -21.06
CA ARG A 52 -9.11 31.08 -21.61
C ARG A 52 -9.10 31.09 -23.13
N ARG A 53 -9.25 29.94 -23.78
CA ARG A 53 -9.32 29.81 -25.25
C ARG A 53 -10.61 30.37 -25.82
N GLY A 54 -11.72 30.18 -25.11
CA GLY A 54 -13.02 30.76 -25.45
C GLY A 54 -12.95 32.29 -25.51
N LEU A 55 -12.30 32.92 -24.53
CA LEU A 55 -12.08 34.38 -24.51
C LEU A 55 -11.24 34.87 -25.70
N ARG A 56 -10.34 34.05 -26.23
CA ARG A 56 -9.55 34.36 -27.44
C ARG A 56 -10.30 34.14 -28.76
N GLY A 57 -11.49 33.54 -28.70
CA GLY A 57 -12.29 33.20 -29.87
C GLY A 57 -11.87 31.90 -30.57
N ASP A 58 -11.04 31.06 -29.95
CA ASP A 58 -10.52 29.80 -30.51
C ASP A 58 -11.64 28.81 -30.92
N PHE A 59 -12.85 28.98 -30.36
CA PHE A 59 -14.00 28.11 -30.61
C PHE A 59 -15.01 28.63 -31.65
N ARG A 60 -14.75 29.77 -32.30
CA ARG A 60 -15.69 30.36 -33.28
C ARG A 60 -15.82 29.55 -34.58
N GLY A 61 -14.74 28.89 -35.02
CA GLY A 61 -14.72 28.06 -36.23
C GLY A 61 -15.26 26.64 -36.01
N GLY A 62 -15.57 25.90 -37.09
CA GLY A 62 -16.05 24.51 -37.02
C GLY A 62 -15.11 23.56 -36.27
N ARG A 63 -13.80 23.64 -36.54
CA ARG A 63 -12.77 22.89 -35.79
C ARG A 63 -12.68 23.29 -34.31
N GLY A 64 -12.96 24.55 -34.00
CA GLY A 64 -13.00 25.05 -32.63
C GLY A 64 -14.19 24.49 -31.85
N ARG A 65 -15.39 24.53 -32.46
CA ARG A 65 -16.61 23.92 -31.91
C ARG A 65 -16.46 22.42 -31.67
N LEU A 66 -15.85 21.70 -32.62
CA LEU A 66 -15.57 20.27 -32.43
C LEU A 66 -14.57 20.02 -31.29
N ALA A 67 -13.53 20.86 -31.13
CA ALA A 67 -12.61 20.74 -30.00
C ALA A 67 -13.31 20.97 -28.66
N LEU A 68 -14.24 21.92 -28.59
CA LEU A 68 -15.04 22.18 -27.39
C LEU A 68 -15.97 21.00 -27.06
N LEU A 69 -16.57 20.35 -28.07
CA LEU A 69 -17.34 19.12 -27.88
C LEU A 69 -16.48 18.00 -27.26
N LEU A 70 -15.28 17.77 -27.79
CA LEU A 70 -14.35 16.78 -27.24
C LEU A 70 -13.95 17.09 -25.78
N ASN A 71 -13.75 18.36 -25.45
CA ASN A 71 -13.52 18.80 -24.07
C ASN A 71 -14.75 18.51 -23.18
N ALA A 72 -15.97 18.79 -23.65
CA ALA A 72 -17.18 18.50 -22.88
C ALA A 72 -17.33 17.00 -22.60
N VAL A 73 -17.03 16.13 -23.58
CA VAL A 73 -16.99 14.67 -23.35
C VAL A 73 -15.90 14.32 -22.34
N THR A 74 -14.72 14.90 -22.45
CA THR A 74 -13.60 14.70 -21.50
C THR A 74 -14.03 15.07 -20.08
N TRP A 75 -14.72 16.20 -19.89
CA TRP A 75 -15.22 16.63 -18.58
C TRP A 75 -16.25 15.67 -18.00
N ALA A 76 -17.15 15.14 -18.83
CA ALA A 76 -18.10 14.12 -18.40
C ALA A 76 -17.39 12.83 -17.93
N LEU A 77 -16.33 12.41 -18.63
CA LEU A 77 -15.52 11.25 -18.21
C LEU A 77 -14.76 11.53 -16.91
N LEU A 78 -14.16 12.70 -16.75
CA LEU A 78 -13.47 13.08 -15.51
C LEU A 78 -14.42 13.19 -14.32
N TYR A 79 -15.64 13.71 -14.54
CA TYR A 79 -16.70 13.71 -13.53
C TYR A 79 -17.11 12.27 -13.16
N LEU A 80 -17.30 11.39 -14.15
CA LEU A 80 -17.61 9.98 -13.91
C LEU A 80 -16.52 9.30 -13.07
N ILE A 81 -15.24 9.52 -13.38
CA ILE A 81 -14.11 9.00 -12.60
C ILE A 81 -14.20 9.52 -11.16
N HIS A 82 -14.35 10.83 -10.97
CA HIS A 82 -14.42 11.41 -9.63
C HIS A 82 -15.60 10.85 -8.83
N HIS A 83 -16.78 10.75 -9.45
CA HIS A 83 -17.95 10.16 -8.83
C HIS A 83 -17.71 8.71 -8.40
N ARG A 84 -17.07 7.89 -9.25
CA ARG A 84 -16.67 6.52 -8.89
C ARG A 84 -15.72 6.48 -7.70
N ASN A 85 -14.77 7.41 -7.61
CA ASN A 85 -13.81 7.46 -6.50
C ASN A 85 -14.50 7.84 -5.18
N VAL A 86 -15.43 8.79 -5.19
CA VAL A 86 -16.15 9.19 -3.97
C VAL A 86 -17.14 8.10 -3.54
N SER A 87 -17.77 7.41 -4.49
CA SER A 87 -18.73 6.34 -4.20
C SER A 87 -18.08 4.98 -3.88
N SER A 88 -16.74 4.88 -3.85
CA SER A 88 -16.06 3.58 -3.68
C SER A 88 -15.93 3.09 -2.24
N GLN A 89 -16.31 3.90 -1.24
CA GLN A 89 -16.15 3.59 0.19
C GLN A 89 -16.69 2.20 0.60
N PRO A 90 -17.89 1.76 0.17
CA PRO A 90 -18.40 0.44 0.56
C PRO A 90 -17.49 -0.72 0.15
N HIS A 91 -16.75 -0.60 -0.95
CA HIS A 91 -15.84 -1.64 -1.42
C HIS A 91 -14.59 -1.81 -0.54
N PHE A 92 -14.37 -0.93 0.43
CA PHE A 92 -13.37 -1.08 1.47
C PHE A 92 -13.96 -1.63 2.77
N GLU A 93 -15.18 -1.23 3.13
CA GLU A 93 -15.85 -1.58 4.38
C GLU A 93 -16.58 -2.93 4.35
N ASP A 94 -17.21 -3.26 3.21
CA ASP A 94 -18.01 -4.48 3.07
C ASP A 94 -17.15 -5.75 3.22
N PRO A 95 -15.96 -5.86 2.60
CA PRO A 95 -15.09 -7.03 2.81
C PRO A 95 -14.67 -7.21 4.27
N LEU A 96 -14.41 -6.11 4.99
CA LEU A 96 -14.11 -6.15 6.42
C LEU A 96 -15.32 -6.67 7.21
N ARG A 97 -16.53 -6.19 6.89
CA ARG A 97 -17.77 -6.63 7.53
C ARG A 97 -18.06 -8.10 7.30
N GLU A 98 -17.87 -8.57 6.07
CA GLU A 98 -18.09 -9.96 5.67
C GLU A 98 -17.11 -10.90 6.38
N ALA A 99 -15.82 -10.55 6.44
CA ALA A 99 -14.80 -11.42 6.99
C ALA A 99 -14.66 -11.35 8.52
N LEU A 100 -14.89 -10.18 9.13
CA LEU A 100 -14.69 -9.96 10.57
C LEU A 100 -16.00 -9.96 11.39
N GLY A 101 -17.15 -9.97 10.71
CA GLY A 101 -18.48 -9.93 11.32
C GLY A 101 -18.97 -8.52 11.66
N PRO A 102 -20.28 -8.34 11.94
CA PRO A 102 -20.91 -7.02 12.06
C PRO A 102 -20.42 -6.20 13.27
N GLU A 103 -19.84 -6.84 14.28
CA GLU A 103 -19.32 -6.23 15.50
C GLU A 103 -17.92 -5.62 15.33
N TYR A 104 -17.23 -5.89 14.21
CA TYR A 104 -15.86 -5.41 14.00
C TYR A 104 -15.70 -3.89 14.18
N PRO A 105 -16.64 -3.00 13.74
CA PRO A 105 -16.47 -1.57 13.90
C PRO A 105 -16.47 -1.17 15.37
N ALA A 106 -17.30 -1.81 16.20
CA ALA A 106 -17.38 -1.53 17.63
C ALA A 106 -16.09 -1.96 18.36
N ILE A 107 -15.55 -3.14 18.03
CA ILE A 107 -14.26 -3.61 18.57
C ILE A 107 -13.13 -2.65 18.17
N SER A 108 -13.11 -2.26 16.90
CA SER A 108 -12.11 -1.36 16.33
C SER A 108 -12.19 0.04 16.95
N GLU A 109 -13.41 0.56 17.14
CA GLU A 109 -13.67 1.83 17.81
C GLU A 109 -13.23 1.82 19.28
N ALA A 110 -13.48 0.74 20.01
CA ALA A 110 -13.07 0.61 21.41
C ALA A 110 -11.53 0.58 21.58
N ALA A 111 -10.79 0.06 20.60
CA ALA A 111 -9.33 0.01 20.65
C ALA A 111 -8.66 1.36 20.33
N ARG A 112 -9.36 2.29 19.69
CA ARG A 112 -8.82 3.60 19.28
C ARG A 112 -8.78 4.57 20.47
N ALA A 113 -7.57 4.99 20.84
CA ALA A 113 -7.34 5.84 22.01
C ALA A 113 -7.57 7.34 21.76
N ASP A 114 -7.45 7.83 20.52
CA ASP A 114 -7.58 9.27 20.21
C ASP A 114 -8.24 9.49 18.84
N ARG A 115 -9.21 10.40 18.78
CA ARG A 115 -9.95 10.78 17.57
C ARG A 115 -9.61 12.20 17.19
N ARG A 116 -8.65 12.37 16.28
CA ARG A 116 -8.37 13.68 15.66
C ARG A 116 -8.58 13.62 14.16
N ARG A 117 -9.42 14.51 13.64
CA ARG A 117 -9.65 14.62 12.20
C ARG A 117 -8.63 15.58 11.58
N LEU A 118 -7.85 15.06 10.64
CA LEU A 118 -7.11 15.90 9.70
C LEU A 118 -8.09 16.50 8.68
N VAL A 119 -8.08 17.82 8.52
CA VAL A 119 -8.86 18.54 7.51
C VAL A 119 -7.93 19.15 6.48
N GLY A 120 -8.21 18.92 5.20
CA GLY A 120 -7.55 19.57 4.05
C GLY A 120 -6.58 18.69 3.27
N VAL A 121 -6.28 19.09 2.02
CA VAL A 121 -5.27 18.45 1.15
C VAL A 121 -3.97 19.22 1.31
N TRP A 122 -2.96 18.58 1.90
CA TRP A 122 -1.68 19.21 2.20
C TRP A 122 -0.59 18.71 1.23
N PRO A 123 0.35 19.57 0.81
CA PRO A 123 1.57 19.14 0.15
C PRO A 123 2.33 18.07 0.96
N HIS A 124 2.87 17.06 0.28
CA HIS A 124 3.57 15.93 0.91
C HIS A 124 4.66 16.37 1.90
N ASP A 125 5.46 17.40 1.57
CA ASP A 125 6.53 17.89 2.44
C ASP A 125 6.00 18.53 3.74
N LEU A 126 4.83 19.17 3.69
CA LEU A 126 4.20 19.75 4.88
C LEU A 126 3.64 18.66 5.78
N ILE A 127 3.01 17.63 5.20
CA ILE A 127 2.51 16.47 5.94
C ILE A 127 3.65 15.78 6.67
N ARG A 128 4.76 15.50 5.98
CA ARG A 128 5.91 14.85 6.61
C ARG A 128 6.48 15.68 7.77
N ARG A 129 6.67 16.99 7.59
CA ARG A 129 7.22 17.86 8.64
C ARG A 129 6.34 17.93 9.88
N ARG A 130 5.05 17.63 9.77
CA ARG A 130 4.11 17.59 10.90
C ARG A 130 4.34 16.37 11.81
N TYR A 131 4.70 15.21 11.24
CA TYR A 131 4.77 13.95 11.97
C TYR A 131 6.19 13.38 12.11
N VAL A 132 7.14 13.86 11.32
CA VAL A 132 8.53 13.40 11.37
C VAL A 132 9.42 14.54 11.83
N GLU A 133 9.75 14.50 13.12
CA GLU A 133 10.76 15.39 13.71
C GLU A 133 12.14 15.16 13.07
N LYS A 134 13.05 16.13 13.18
CA LYS A 134 14.41 15.99 12.62
C LYS A 134 15.15 14.78 13.21
N ALA A 135 14.96 14.49 14.49
CA ALA A 135 15.50 13.31 15.16
C ALA A 135 14.76 11.99 14.81
N GLY A 136 13.59 12.08 14.17
CA GLY A 136 12.80 10.94 13.73
C GLY A 136 13.32 10.29 12.45
N THR A 137 14.44 10.74 11.86
CA THR A 137 15.12 10.00 10.80
C THR A 137 16.29 9.21 11.40
N VAL A 138 16.16 7.89 11.42
CA VAL A 138 17.10 6.96 12.06
C VAL A 138 17.82 6.08 11.04
N ARG A 139 18.84 5.35 11.50
CA ARG A 139 19.50 4.29 10.75
C ARG A 139 19.20 2.96 11.43
N TYR A 140 18.74 1.97 10.67
CA TYR A 140 18.34 0.67 11.23
C TYR A 140 19.31 -0.47 10.88
N GLY A 141 20.28 -0.25 9.99
CA GLY A 141 21.09 -1.34 9.44
C GLY A 141 22.49 -0.93 8.96
N PRO A 142 23.29 -1.92 8.54
CA PRO A 142 24.73 -1.77 8.27
C PRO A 142 25.05 -1.00 6.98
N HIS A 143 24.07 -0.68 6.14
CA HIS A 143 24.27 0.11 4.93
C HIS A 143 23.85 1.58 5.16
N PRO A 144 24.75 2.46 5.65
CA PRO A 144 24.40 3.79 6.14
C PRO A 144 23.92 4.76 5.06
N SER A 145 24.08 4.42 3.77
CA SER A 145 23.55 5.19 2.64
C SER A 145 22.11 4.81 2.26
N VAL A 146 21.60 3.68 2.77
CA VAL A 146 20.31 3.11 2.37
C VAL A 146 19.43 2.73 3.55
N ASN A 147 19.94 2.12 4.63
CA ASN A 147 19.13 1.63 5.74
C ASN A 147 18.67 2.77 6.66
N HIS A 148 17.80 3.63 6.13
CA HIS A 148 17.18 4.75 6.83
C HIS A 148 15.69 4.49 7.06
N ALA A 149 15.20 4.97 8.20
CA ALA A 149 13.76 4.99 8.48
C ALA A 149 13.34 6.38 8.94
N ASP A 150 12.10 6.76 8.62
CA ASP A 150 11.42 7.90 9.20
C ASP A 150 10.36 7.39 10.19
N ILE A 151 10.39 7.92 11.41
CA ILE A 151 9.42 7.66 12.47
C ILE A 151 8.36 8.75 12.42
N TRP A 152 7.13 8.34 12.11
CA TRP A 152 5.94 9.16 12.04
C TRP A 152 5.16 9.02 13.34
N ARG A 153 5.01 10.12 14.06
CA ARG A 153 4.21 10.20 15.27
C ARG A 153 3.74 11.62 15.47
N ARG A 154 2.69 11.80 16.26
CA ARG A 154 2.40 13.13 16.79
C ARG A 154 3.44 13.54 17.83
N ALA A 155 3.79 14.81 17.83
CA ALA A 155 4.74 15.37 18.80
C ALA A 155 4.23 15.19 20.25
N ASP A 156 2.91 15.27 20.46
CA ASP A 156 2.25 15.14 21.77
C ASP A 156 1.95 13.68 22.19
N LEU A 157 2.32 12.69 21.38
CA LEU A 157 2.12 11.28 21.75
C LEU A 157 3.07 10.90 22.91
N PRO A 158 2.57 10.33 24.03
CA PRO A 158 3.41 9.92 25.16
C PRO A 158 4.50 8.92 24.74
N ARG A 159 5.67 9.02 25.36
CA ARG A 159 6.81 8.12 25.08
C ARG A 159 6.69 6.75 25.78
N ASP A 160 5.86 6.66 26.79
CA ASP A 160 5.54 5.46 27.57
C ASP A 160 4.16 4.87 27.20
N GLY A 161 3.46 5.47 26.23
CA GLY A 161 2.08 5.15 25.89
C GLY A 161 1.87 3.81 25.17
N LYS A 162 2.93 3.12 24.76
CA LYS A 162 2.88 1.83 24.01
C LYS A 162 1.89 1.89 22.83
N ALA A 163 2.06 2.89 21.98
CA ALA A 163 1.22 3.08 20.81
C ALA A 163 1.41 1.93 19.80
N PRO A 164 0.35 1.48 19.11
CA PRO A 164 0.49 0.44 18.09
C PRO A 164 1.39 0.92 16.94
N VAL A 165 2.19 -0.01 16.41
CA VAL A 165 3.23 0.29 15.41
C VAL A 165 2.86 -0.25 14.03
N LEU A 166 3.03 0.58 13.01
CA LEU A 166 2.97 0.15 11.61
C LEU A 166 4.34 0.31 10.94
N LEU A 167 4.92 -0.79 10.43
CA LEU A 167 6.04 -0.75 9.49
C LEU A 167 5.51 -0.65 8.06
N GLN A 168 5.84 0.44 7.37
CA GLN A 168 5.48 0.70 5.98
C GLN A 168 6.66 0.43 5.03
N ILE A 169 6.45 -0.50 4.10
CA ILE A 169 7.44 -0.94 3.12
C ILE A 169 7.12 -0.30 1.76
N PRO A 170 8.03 0.53 1.18
CA PRO A 170 7.74 1.19 -0.09
C PRO A 170 7.73 0.20 -1.26
N GLY A 171 6.87 0.50 -2.23
CA GLY A 171 6.87 -0.16 -3.54
C GLY A 171 7.92 0.41 -4.48
N GLY A 172 7.86 -0.02 -5.75
CA GLY A 172 8.76 0.46 -6.80
C GLY A 172 9.52 -0.64 -7.53
N ALA A 173 8.87 -1.79 -7.76
CA ALA A 173 9.41 -2.91 -8.54
C ALA A 173 10.81 -3.37 -8.08
N TRP A 174 11.09 -3.32 -6.76
CA TRP A 174 12.39 -3.64 -6.15
C TRP A 174 13.58 -2.82 -6.69
N ALA A 175 13.32 -1.81 -7.52
CA ALA A 175 14.30 -0.93 -8.16
C ALA A 175 14.20 0.52 -7.64
N ILE A 176 13.07 0.85 -7.05
CA ILE A 176 12.79 2.06 -6.29
C ILE A 176 12.28 1.57 -4.93
N GLY A 177 12.86 2.08 -3.84
CA GLY A 177 12.61 1.59 -2.48
C GLY A 177 12.76 2.73 -1.49
N MET A 178 12.18 3.88 -1.83
CA MET A 178 12.32 5.13 -1.07
C MET A 178 11.14 5.36 -0.13
N ARG A 179 11.42 5.71 1.12
CA ARG A 179 10.46 6.04 2.18
C ARG A 179 9.67 7.34 1.94
N ARG A 180 10.00 8.09 0.89
CA ARG A 180 9.38 9.38 0.54
C ARG A 180 9.07 9.45 -0.95
N PRO A 181 7.92 9.97 -1.39
CA PRO A 181 6.73 10.35 -0.61
C PRO A 181 5.66 9.23 -0.53
N GLN A 182 6.05 7.95 -0.47
CA GLN A 182 5.09 6.83 -0.55
C GLN A 182 4.23 6.68 0.71
N ALA A 183 2.96 6.28 0.56
CA ALA A 183 2.01 5.96 1.63
C ALA A 183 1.73 7.10 2.63
N TYR A 184 1.99 8.36 2.28
CA TYR A 184 1.73 9.50 3.17
C TYR A 184 0.26 9.61 3.62
N PRO A 185 -0.75 9.27 2.79
CA PRO A 185 -2.15 9.26 3.25
C PRO A 185 -2.34 8.32 4.44
N LEU A 186 -1.85 7.08 4.33
CA LEU A 186 -1.89 6.09 5.41
C LEU A 186 -1.07 6.51 6.64
N LEU A 187 0.19 6.90 6.44
CA LEU A 187 1.11 7.25 7.53
C LEU A 187 0.61 8.43 8.36
N SER A 188 0.11 9.48 7.70
CA SER A 188 -0.41 10.66 8.39
C SER A 188 -1.75 10.41 9.06
N HIS A 189 -2.62 9.59 8.44
CA HIS A 189 -3.91 9.18 9.03
C HIS A 189 -3.68 8.41 10.34
N LEU A 190 -2.84 7.38 10.30
CA LEU A 190 -2.54 6.58 11.49
C LEU A 190 -1.78 7.38 12.55
N ALA A 191 -0.78 8.19 12.17
CA ALA A 191 -0.04 9.02 13.12
C ALA A 191 -0.96 10.04 13.81
N GLU A 192 -1.93 10.62 13.10
CA GLU A 192 -2.92 11.53 13.69
C GLU A 192 -3.82 10.80 14.71
N HIS A 193 -4.11 9.53 14.46
CA HIS A 193 -4.90 8.64 15.33
C HIS A 193 -4.06 7.88 16.38
N GLY A 194 -2.85 8.36 16.67
CA GLY A 194 -2.05 7.90 17.80
C GLY A 194 -1.19 6.67 17.54
N TRP A 195 -1.02 6.26 16.29
CA TRP A 195 -0.05 5.22 15.91
C TRP A 195 1.37 5.80 15.84
N VAL A 196 2.36 4.92 16.00
CA VAL A 196 3.73 5.17 15.57
C VAL A 196 3.96 4.44 14.26
N CYS A 197 4.20 5.15 13.16
CA CYS A 197 4.48 4.51 11.88
C CYS A 197 5.96 4.64 11.51
N VAL A 198 6.52 3.61 10.88
CA VAL A 198 7.92 3.57 10.48
C VAL A 198 7.98 3.32 8.98
N SER A 199 8.40 4.32 8.21
CA SER A 199 8.60 4.17 6.76
C SER A 199 10.08 4.00 6.45
N ILE A 200 10.44 2.94 5.73
CA ILE A 200 11.84 2.54 5.53
C ILE A 200 12.32 2.74 4.09
N ASP A 201 13.59 3.00 3.91
CA ASP A 201 14.31 2.73 2.67
C ASP A 201 14.87 1.30 2.72
N TYR A 202 15.08 0.64 1.59
CA TYR A 202 15.79 -0.65 1.52
C TYR A 202 16.67 -0.73 0.26
N ARG A 203 17.67 -1.64 0.27
CA ARG A 203 18.55 -1.87 -0.89
C ARG A 203 17.76 -2.31 -2.11
N VAL A 204 17.98 -1.64 -3.24
CA VAL A 204 17.25 -1.86 -4.49
C VAL A 204 18.12 -2.26 -5.68
N SER A 205 17.49 -2.90 -6.65
CA SER A 205 18.05 -3.28 -7.94
C SER A 205 18.21 -2.06 -8.87
N PRO A 206 19.15 -2.10 -9.83
CA PRO A 206 20.07 -3.18 -10.14
C PRO A 206 21.33 -3.18 -9.28
N ARG A 207 21.51 -2.28 -8.30
CA ARG A 207 22.74 -2.27 -7.48
C ARG A 207 22.78 -3.45 -6.51
N HIS A 208 21.62 -3.79 -5.95
CA HIS A 208 21.43 -4.90 -5.03
C HIS A 208 20.45 -5.92 -5.63
N SER A 209 20.70 -7.20 -5.39
CA SER A 209 19.90 -8.30 -5.95
C SER A 209 19.16 -9.02 -4.84
N TRP A 210 18.10 -9.75 -5.21
CA TRP A 210 17.43 -10.65 -4.28
C TRP A 210 18.45 -11.60 -3.59
N PRO A 211 18.41 -11.81 -2.26
CA PRO A 211 17.37 -11.40 -1.30
C PRO A 211 17.68 -10.12 -0.49
N ASP A 212 18.59 -9.24 -0.93
CA ASP A 212 18.99 -8.04 -0.17
C ASP A 212 17.79 -7.19 0.28
N HIS A 213 16.75 -7.12 -0.53
CA HIS A 213 15.52 -6.36 -0.27
C HIS A 213 14.81 -6.85 0.99
N ILE A 214 14.48 -8.14 1.08
CA ILE A 214 13.77 -8.70 2.24
C ILE A 214 14.65 -8.73 3.49
N VAL A 215 15.96 -8.97 3.34
CA VAL A 215 16.91 -8.92 4.46
C VAL A 215 16.89 -7.54 5.13
N ASP A 216 16.84 -6.47 4.32
CA ASP A 216 16.76 -5.11 4.85
C ASP A 216 15.42 -4.81 5.54
N VAL A 217 14.30 -5.31 5.00
CA VAL A 217 12.99 -5.17 5.64
C VAL A 217 12.95 -5.88 6.99
N LYS A 218 13.43 -7.14 7.04
CA LYS A 218 13.50 -7.90 8.30
C LYS A 218 14.43 -7.24 9.31
N ARG A 219 15.55 -6.67 8.86
CA ARG A 219 16.46 -5.92 9.73
C ARG A 219 15.80 -4.65 10.28
N ALA A 220 15.00 -3.95 9.48
CA ALA A 220 14.22 -2.82 9.98
C ALA A 220 13.17 -3.27 11.01
N LEU A 221 12.53 -4.41 10.80
CA LEU A 221 11.59 -4.99 11.76
C LEU A 221 12.28 -5.34 13.09
N ALA A 222 13.44 -6.00 13.05
CA ALA A 222 14.25 -6.28 14.23
C ALA A 222 14.63 -4.98 14.97
N TRP A 223 15.07 -3.95 14.25
CA TRP A 223 15.36 -2.64 14.84
C TRP A 223 14.12 -2.02 15.50
N ILE A 224 12.94 -2.12 14.88
CA ILE A 224 11.68 -1.63 15.47
C ILE A 224 11.40 -2.35 16.78
N LYS A 225 11.48 -3.69 16.81
CA LYS A 225 11.24 -4.49 18.02
C LYS A 225 12.16 -4.09 19.17
N GLU A 226 13.41 -3.75 18.87
CA GLU A 226 14.40 -3.37 19.88
C GLU A 226 14.29 -1.89 20.31
N ASN A 227 13.93 -0.97 19.41
CA ASN A 227 14.14 0.47 19.62
C ASN A 227 12.85 1.32 19.63
N ILE A 228 11.71 0.81 19.16
CA ILE A 228 10.53 1.66 18.93
C ILE A 228 9.88 2.18 20.22
N ALA A 229 10.16 1.53 21.35
CA ALA A 229 9.73 1.97 22.67
C ALA A 229 10.23 3.40 22.99
N ASP A 230 11.46 3.74 22.58
CA ASP A 230 12.02 5.09 22.75
C ASP A 230 11.24 6.17 21.97
N TYR A 231 10.42 5.74 21.00
CA TYR A 231 9.58 6.60 20.18
C TYR A 231 8.11 6.59 20.61
N GLY A 232 7.77 5.85 21.66
CA GLY A 232 6.40 5.67 22.17
C GLY A 232 5.65 4.49 21.58
N GLY A 233 6.28 3.67 20.74
CA GLY A 233 5.65 2.50 20.13
C GLY A 233 5.67 1.25 21.03
N ASP A 234 4.70 0.36 20.84
CA ASP A 234 4.66 -0.97 21.44
C ASP A 234 5.41 -1.99 20.56
N PRO A 235 6.59 -2.49 20.97
CA PRO A 235 7.28 -3.54 20.21
C PRO A 235 6.49 -4.86 20.14
N ASP A 236 5.51 -5.08 21.03
CA ASP A 236 4.66 -6.27 21.02
C ASP A 236 3.45 -6.15 20.08
N PHE A 237 3.26 -4.98 19.46
CA PHE A 237 2.23 -4.71 18.46
C PHE A 237 2.85 -4.02 17.24
N VAL A 238 3.46 -4.83 16.35
CA VAL A 238 4.01 -4.35 15.07
C VAL A 238 3.25 -5.00 13.92
N ALA A 239 2.49 -4.20 13.17
CA ALA A 239 1.86 -4.58 11.92
C ALA A 239 2.72 -4.13 10.72
N VAL A 240 2.52 -4.74 9.55
CA VAL A 240 3.23 -4.39 8.31
C VAL A 240 2.27 -4.05 7.17
N SER A 241 2.64 -3.06 6.36
CA SER A 241 1.92 -2.73 5.12
C SER A 241 2.88 -2.28 4.01
N GLY A 242 2.45 -2.41 2.76
CA GLY A 242 3.24 -2.02 1.60
C GLY A 242 2.48 -2.17 0.30
N GLY A 243 2.81 -1.33 -0.68
CA GLY A 243 2.23 -1.34 -2.02
C GLY A 243 3.12 -2.05 -3.04
N SER A 244 2.55 -2.84 -3.95
CA SER A 244 3.27 -3.41 -5.11
C SER A 244 4.44 -4.31 -4.68
N ALA A 245 5.68 -3.99 -5.06
CA ALA A 245 6.88 -4.66 -4.52
C ALA A 245 6.96 -4.62 -2.98
N GLY A 246 6.47 -3.55 -2.35
CA GLY A 246 6.34 -3.48 -0.90
C GLY A 246 5.23 -4.39 -0.36
N GLY A 247 4.16 -4.61 -1.13
CA GLY A 247 3.10 -5.58 -0.79
C GLY A 247 3.59 -7.03 -0.88
N HIS A 248 4.42 -7.33 -1.87
CA HIS A 248 5.16 -8.59 -1.93
C HIS A 248 6.04 -8.81 -0.68
N LEU A 249 6.86 -7.82 -0.33
CA LEU A 249 7.73 -7.89 0.85
C LEU A 249 6.92 -7.96 2.16
N THR A 250 5.79 -7.26 2.24
CA THR A 250 4.85 -7.30 3.37
C THR A 250 4.35 -8.72 3.60
N SER A 251 3.81 -9.35 2.55
CA SER A 251 3.33 -10.73 2.65
C SER A 251 4.44 -11.70 2.99
N LEU A 252 5.61 -11.57 2.36
CA LEU A 252 6.69 -12.51 2.57
C LEU A 252 7.29 -12.40 3.98
N VAL A 253 7.46 -11.19 4.53
CA VAL A 253 7.94 -11.00 5.91
C VAL A 253 6.98 -11.62 6.91
N ALA A 254 5.67 -11.36 6.77
CA ALA A 254 4.66 -11.95 7.64
C ALA A 254 4.61 -13.49 7.54
N LEU A 255 4.81 -14.02 6.34
CA LEU A 255 4.86 -15.46 6.08
C LEU A 255 6.27 -16.06 6.21
N THR A 256 7.23 -15.37 6.82
CA THR A 256 8.57 -15.94 7.06
C THR A 256 9.15 -15.48 8.39
N ALA A 257 8.31 -15.23 9.41
CA ALA A 257 8.77 -14.91 10.76
C ALA A 257 9.92 -15.83 11.18
N ASP A 258 11.02 -15.21 11.61
CA ASP A 258 12.22 -15.85 12.15
C ASP A 258 12.95 -16.83 11.20
N ASP A 259 12.59 -16.83 9.91
CA ASP A 259 13.30 -17.62 8.88
C ASP A 259 14.76 -17.12 8.73
N PRO A 260 15.76 -17.95 9.10
CA PRO A 260 17.18 -17.56 9.10
C PRO A 260 17.71 -17.29 7.69
N GLN A 261 17.06 -17.83 6.65
CA GLN A 261 17.43 -17.54 5.26
C GLN A 261 17.40 -16.04 4.95
N TYR A 262 16.53 -15.30 5.64
CA TYR A 262 16.34 -13.86 5.45
C TYR A 262 16.90 -13.02 6.61
N GLN A 263 17.64 -13.63 7.54
CA GLN A 263 18.22 -12.96 8.72
C GLN A 263 19.73 -13.15 8.89
N PRO A 264 20.54 -13.08 7.80
CA PRO A 264 21.98 -13.30 7.93
C PRO A 264 22.61 -12.26 8.87
N GLY A 265 23.22 -12.75 9.96
CA GLY A 265 23.89 -11.96 10.99
C GLY A 265 22.97 -11.33 12.04
N PHE A 266 21.69 -11.75 12.11
CA PHE A 266 20.72 -11.37 13.15
C PHE A 266 19.66 -12.47 13.32
N GLU A 267 20.10 -13.71 13.29
CA GLU A 267 19.27 -14.91 13.28
C GLU A 267 18.40 -15.04 14.54
N ASP A 268 18.87 -14.53 15.69
CA ASP A 268 18.17 -14.60 16.98
C ASP A 268 17.11 -13.49 17.17
N ALA A 269 16.98 -12.56 16.23
CA ALA A 269 16.04 -11.45 16.35
C ALA A 269 14.60 -11.87 16.03
N ASP A 270 13.64 -11.45 16.88
CA ASP A 270 12.21 -11.58 16.60
C ASP A 270 11.81 -10.70 15.39
N THR A 271 11.29 -11.35 14.36
CA THR A 271 10.75 -10.73 13.15
C THR A 271 9.31 -11.13 12.90
N SER A 272 8.59 -11.56 13.95
CA SER A 272 7.16 -11.78 13.92
C SER A 272 6.37 -10.46 13.89
N VAL A 273 5.20 -10.50 13.24
CA VAL A 273 4.28 -9.36 13.11
C VAL A 273 2.89 -9.77 13.54
N VAL A 274 2.09 -8.83 14.04
CA VAL A 274 0.75 -9.12 14.56
C VAL A 274 -0.33 -9.11 13.46
N ALA A 275 -0.06 -8.46 12.33
CA ALA A 275 -0.95 -8.37 11.18
C ALA A 275 -0.19 -7.92 9.92
N ALA A 276 -0.72 -8.26 8.74
CA ALA A 276 -0.15 -7.89 7.46
C ALA A 276 -1.19 -7.29 6.50
N VAL A 277 -0.83 -6.19 5.84
CA VAL A 277 -1.71 -5.46 4.93
C VAL A 277 -1.00 -5.20 3.58
N PRO A 278 -0.88 -6.23 2.72
CA PRO A 278 -0.31 -6.05 1.39
C PRO A 278 -1.34 -5.38 0.44
N VAL A 279 -0.90 -4.32 -0.24
CA VAL A 279 -1.74 -3.56 -1.18
C VAL A 279 -1.20 -3.81 -2.61
N TYR A 280 -2.04 -4.39 -3.48
CA TYR A 280 -1.75 -4.78 -4.87
C TYR A 280 -0.37 -5.45 -5.03
N GLY A 281 -0.04 -6.33 -4.09
CA GLY A 281 1.23 -7.03 -4.04
C GLY A 281 1.39 -8.09 -5.14
N ARG A 282 2.63 -8.55 -5.31
CA ARG A 282 2.97 -9.73 -6.12
C ARG A 282 3.14 -10.93 -5.19
N TYR A 283 2.56 -12.08 -5.54
CA TYR A 283 2.50 -13.25 -4.66
C TYR A 283 3.07 -14.54 -5.29
N ASP A 284 3.22 -14.59 -6.62
CA ASP A 284 3.81 -15.71 -7.36
C ASP A 284 4.86 -15.21 -8.38
N TRP A 285 6.11 -15.63 -8.17
CA TRP A 285 7.26 -15.35 -9.03
C TRP A 285 7.63 -16.52 -9.95
N VAL A 286 6.91 -17.63 -9.90
CA VAL A 286 7.21 -18.87 -10.63
C VAL A 286 6.28 -19.09 -11.80
N SER A 287 4.97 -18.86 -11.65
CA SER A 287 4.03 -19.10 -12.73
C SER A 287 4.21 -18.09 -13.87
N ALA A 288 4.44 -18.61 -15.09
CA ALA A 288 4.41 -17.83 -16.32
C ALA A 288 3.04 -17.88 -17.03
N ARG A 289 2.06 -18.61 -16.47
CA ARG A 289 0.73 -18.80 -17.08
C ARG A 289 -0.19 -17.66 -16.69
N GLY A 290 -0.74 -16.97 -17.68
CA GLY A 290 -1.62 -15.82 -17.49
C GLY A 290 -1.01 -14.54 -18.07
N SER A 291 -1.86 -13.52 -18.25
CA SER A 291 -1.46 -12.26 -18.87
C SER A 291 -0.39 -11.52 -18.05
N GLY A 292 0.61 -10.95 -18.73
CA GLY A 292 1.70 -10.15 -18.13
C GLY A 292 2.75 -10.92 -17.31
N ARG A 293 2.52 -12.19 -16.95
CA ARG A 293 3.42 -12.96 -16.08
C ARG A 293 4.79 -13.26 -16.73
N ARG A 294 4.84 -13.45 -18.06
CA ARG A 294 6.09 -13.74 -18.79
C ARG A 294 7.03 -12.54 -18.82
N GLU A 295 6.50 -11.36 -19.17
CA GLU A 295 7.26 -10.10 -19.20
C GLU A 295 7.78 -9.75 -17.81
N PHE A 296 6.97 -10.01 -16.77
CA PHE A 296 7.37 -9.86 -15.39
C PHE A 296 8.49 -10.81 -14.97
N ILE A 297 8.39 -12.10 -15.30
CA ILE A 297 9.47 -13.08 -15.04
C ILE A 297 10.76 -12.68 -15.79
N ALA A 298 10.66 -12.13 -17.00
CA ALA A 298 11.82 -11.60 -17.71
C ALA A 298 12.44 -10.39 -16.98
N PHE A 299 11.62 -9.50 -16.42
CA PHE A 299 12.07 -8.39 -15.57
C PHE A 299 12.78 -8.90 -14.31
N LEU A 300 12.19 -9.83 -13.56
CA LEU A 300 12.79 -10.41 -12.36
C LEU A 300 14.16 -11.05 -12.65
N GLN A 301 14.26 -11.86 -13.71
CA GLN A 301 15.50 -12.53 -14.10
C GLN A 301 16.61 -11.56 -14.51
N ARG A 302 16.28 -10.40 -15.09
CA ARG A 302 17.27 -9.45 -15.60
C ARG A 302 17.69 -8.41 -14.56
N LEU A 303 16.74 -7.92 -13.76
CA LEU A 303 16.96 -6.76 -12.89
C LEU A 303 17.06 -7.13 -11.41
N VAL A 304 16.18 -8.02 -10.93
CA VAL A 304 15.99 -8.27 -9.48
C VAL A 304 16.81 -9.46 -8.99
N VAL A 305 16.59 -10.64 -9.58
CA VAL A 305 17.27 -11.89 -9.21
C VAL A 305 18.59 -12.05 -9.95
N LYS A 306 18.68 -11.51 -11.18
CA LYS A 306 19.87 -11.61 -12.06
C LYS A 306 20.34 -13.03 -12.35
N LYS A 307 19.44 -14.01 -12.24
CA LYS A 307 19.69 -15.41 -12.56
C LYS A 307 18.50 -15.96 -13.34
N PRO A 308 18.70 -16.89 -14.29
CA PRO A 308 17.59 -17.46 -15.05
C PRO A 308 16.75 -18.41 -14.17
N ILE A 309 15.42 -18.34 -14.31
CA ILE A 309 14.46 -19.16 -13.55
C ILE A 309 14.60 -20.65 -13.88
N THR A 310 15.01 -20.99 -15.11
CA THR A 310 15.16 -22.38 -15.58
C THR A 310 16.19 -23.17 -14.79
N SER A 311 17.25 -22.54 -14.27
CA SER A 311 18.26 -23.19 -13.43
C SER A 311 18.22 -22.76 -11.96
N ASN A 312 17.39 -21.79 -11.59
CA ASN A 312 17.33 -21.22 -10.24
C ASN A 312 15.90 -21.16 -9.67
N ARG A 313 15.01 -22.08 -10.09
CA ARG A 313 13.58 -22.06 -9.75
C ARG A 313 13.32 -21.93 -8.24
N GLN A 314 14.14 -22.54 -7.40
CA GLN A 314 13.98 -22.48 -5.94
C GLN A 314 14.05 -21.05 -5.41
N ILE A 315 14.94 -20.19 -5.94
CA ILE A 315 15.03 -18.77 -5.53
C ILE A 315 13.70 -18.03 -5.76
N TYR A 316 13.03 -18.32 -6.88
CA TYR A 316 11.74 -17.73 -7.22
C TYR A 316 10.62 -18.30 -6.36
N ALA A 317 10.66 -19.60 -6.07
CA ALA A 317 9.71 -20.24 -5.18
C ALA A 317 9.83 -19.70 -3.75
N ASP A 318 11.06 -19.52 -3.25
CA ASP A 318 11.34 -18.95 -1.94
C ASP A 318 10.90 -17.50 -1.83
N ALA A 319 11.00 -16.76 -2.93
CA ALA A 319 10.52 -15.39 -3.04
C ALA A 319 9.00 -15.30 -3.29
N SER A 320 8.25 -16.40 -3.40
CA SER A 320 6.80 -16.35 -3.67
C SER A 320 6.00 -16.51 -2.38
N PRO A 321 5.34 -15.44 -1.85
CA PRO A 321 4.46 -15.56 -0.69
C PRO A 321 3.42 -16.67 -0.78
N LEU A 322 2.90 -16.94 -1.99
CA LEU A 322 1.93 -18.01 -2.25
C LEU A 322 2.43 -19.39 -1.78
N TYR A 323 3.74 -19.64 -1.83
CA TYR A 323 4.31 -20.92 -1.39
C TYR A 323 4.75 -20.93 0.08
N ARG A 324 4.46 -19.85 0.82
CA ARG A 324 4.80 -19.69 2.24
C ARG A 324 3.55 -19.61 3.14
N VAL A 325 2.35 -19.77 2.57
CA VAL A 325 1.08 -19.80 3.32
C VAL A 325 1.10 -20.95 4.35
N ARG A 326 0.59 -20.69 5.55
CA ARG A 326 0.61 -21.64 6.66
C ARG A 326 -0.48 -21.36 7.70
N PRO A 327 -0.87 -22.35 8.54
CA PRO A 327 -2.01 -22.22 9.45
C PRO A 327 -1.87 -21.13 10.52
N ASP A 328 -0.64 -20.88 10.98
CA ASP A 328 -0.27 -19.89 11.98
C ASP A 328 0.05 -18.51 11.39
N ALA A 329 -0.26 -18.26 10.11
CA ALA A 329 -0.11 -16.93 9.53
C ALA A 329 -0.92 -15.88 10.34
N PRO A 330 -0.37 -14.68 10.57
CA PRO A 330 -1.11 -13.62 11.26
C PRO A 330 -2.34 -13.19 10.45
N PRO A 331 -3.28 -12.41 11.02
CA PRO A 331 -4.34 -11.76 10.26
C PRO A 331 -3.83 -11.03 9.00
N PHE A 332 -4.51 -11.22 7.86
CA PHE A 332 -4.19 -10.54 6.60
C PHE A 332 -5.36 -9.66 6.12
N PHE A 333 -5.05 -8.45 5.65
CA PHE A 333 -5.96 -7.62 4.87
C PHE A 333 -5.33 -7.25 3.52
N ILE A 334 -5.78 -7.91 2.46
CA ILE A 334 -5.25 -7.80 1.11
C ILE A 334 -6.15 -6.86 0.30
N LEU A 335 -5.59 -5.80 -0.27
CA LEU A 335 -6.34 -4.89 -1.15
C LEU A 335 -5.81 -4.99 -2.59
N HIS A 336 -6.68 -4.91 -3.59
CA HIS A 336 -6.28 -4.92 -5.00
C HIS A 336 -7.20 -4.05 -5.85
N GLY A 337 -6.66 -3.32 -6.84
CA GLY A 337 -7.49 -2.58 -7.77
C GLY A 337 -8.01 -3.46 -8.90
N GLN A 338 -9.31 -3.46 -9.18
CA GLN A 338 -9.91 -4.28 -10.24
C GLN A 338 -9.37 -3.95 -11.64
N ASP A 339 -8.97 -2.70 -11.84
CA ASP A 339 -8.44 -2.20 -13.10
C ASP A 339 -6.91 -2.11 -13.08
N ASP A 340 -6.24 -2.79 -12.15
CA ASP A 340 -4.78 -2.90 -12.12
C ASP A 340 -4.24 -3.41 -13.46
N SER A 341 -3.41 -2.58 -14.10
CA SER A 341 -2.77 -2.84 -15.37
C SER A 341 -1.33 -3.32 -15.22
N ILE A 342 -0.75 -3.22 -14.02
CA ILE A 342 0.65 -3.58 -13.74
C ILE A 342 0.74 -4.98 -13.14
N ILE A 343 -0.09 -5.26 -12.13
CA ILE A 343 -0.14 -6.56 -11.46
C ILE A 343 -1.45 -7.26 -11.84
N PRO A 344 -1.41 -8.52 -12.31
CA PRO A 344 -2.63 -9.26 -12.61
C PRO A 344 -3.49 -9.48 -11.37
N VAL A 345 -4.72 -8.94 -11.39
CA VAL A 345 -5.71 -9.07 -10.31
C VAL A 345 -5.96 -10.52 -9.86
N PRO A 346 -6.04 -11.53 -10.75
CA PRO A 346 -6.22 -12.93 -10.33
C PRO A 346 -5.16 -13.41 -9.34
N GLU A 347 -3.94 -12.87 -9.38
CA GLU A 347 -2.88 -13.26 -8.44
C GLU A 347 -3.19 -12.84 -7.00
N GLY A 348 -3.86 -11.70 -6.81
CA GLY A 348 -4.34 -11.28 -5.49
C GLY A 348 -5.46 -12.17 -4.97
N ARG A 349 -6.37 -12.59 -5.86
CA ARG A 349 -7.45 -13.53 -5.52
C ARG A 349 -6.90 -14.91 -5.16
N GLU A 350 -6.05 -15.47 -6.03
CA GLU A 350 -5.39 -16.77 -5.83
C GLU A 350 -4.62 -16.80 -4.49
N PHE A 351 -3.92 -15.73 -4.14
CA PHE A 351 -3.22 -15.65 -2.85
C PHE A 351 -4.16 -15.55 -1.66
N ALA A 352 -5.21 -14.73 -1.74
CA ALA A 352 -6.19 -14.61 -0.68
C ALA A 352 -6.95 -15.93 -0.44
N GLU A 353 -7.38 -16.59 -1.52
CA GLU A 353 -8.04 -17.89 -1.49
C GLU A 353 -7.13 -18.95 -0.85
N ALA A 354 -5.89 -19.09 -1.34
CA ALA A 354 -4.93 -20.05 -0.79
C ALA A 354 -4.61 -19.80 0.70
N LEU A 355 -4.54 -18.54 1.12
CA LEU A 355 -4.30 -18.20 2.52
C LEU A 355 -5.55 -18.47 3.38
N GLN A 356 -6.75 -18.16 2.88
CA GLN A 356 -8.01 -18.39 3.57
C GLN A 356 -8.31 -19.89 3.76
N GLU A 357 -7.90 -20.73 2.82
CA GLU A 357 -8.04 -22.20 2.93
C GLU A 357 -7.18 -22.81 4.05
N VAL A 358 -6.05 -22.19 4.38
CA VAL A 358 -5.03 -22.77 5.27
C VAL A 358 -4.94 -22.05 6.63
N SER A 359 -5.07 -20.72 6.65
CA SER A 359 -4.86 -19.91 7.85
C SER A 359 -5.98 -20.08 8.86
N THR A 360 -5.60 -20.10 10.14
CA THR A 360 -6.53 -20.00 11.27
C THR A 360 -6.87 -18.55 11.63
N GLY A 361 -6.10 -17.59 11.13
CA GLY A 361 -6.36 -16.17 11.25
C GLY A 361 -7.32 -15.67 10.18
N PRO A 362 -7.98 -14.52 10.40
CA PRO A 362 -8.85 -13.91 9.40
C PRO A 362 -8.04 -13.43 8.20
N VAL A 363 -8.59 -13.68 7.01
CA VAL A 363 -8.08 -13.17 5.73
C VAL A 363 -9.19 -12.33 5.11
N VAL A 364 -8.92 -11.05 4.92
CA VAL A 364 -9.83 -10.11 4.25
C VAL A 364 -9.28 -9.78 2.88
N TYR A 365 -10.10 -9.89 1.84
CA TYR A 365 -9.74 -9.49 0.48
C TYR A 365 -10.69 -8.41 -0.04
N ALA A 366 -10.17 -7.21 -0.29
CA ALA A 366 -10.92 -6.11 -0.88
C ALA A 366 -10.44 -5.84 -2.31
N GLU A 367 -11.29 -6.16 -3.28
CA GLU A 367 -11.09 -5.76 -4.67
C GLU A 367 -11.84 -4.46 -4.96
N ILE A 368 -11.11 -3.38 -5.26
CA ILE A 368 -11.67 -2.04 -5.40
C ILE A 368 -12.06 -1.80 -6.87
N PRO A 369 -13.36 -1.65 -7.19
CA PRO A 369 -13.82 -1.44 -8.55
C PRO A 369 -13.24 -0.17 -9.17
N HIS A 370 -12.86 -0.26 -10.45
CA HIS A 370 -12.26 0.84 -11.22
C HIS A 370 -10.95 1.41 -10.65
N ALA A 371 -10.37 0.79 -9.63
CA ALA A 371 -9.09 1.19 -9.09
C ALA A 371 -7.95 0.65 -9.92
N GLN A 372 -7.03 1.55 -10.27
CA GLN A 372 -5.78 1.24 -10.95
C GLN A 372 -4.70 0.86 -9.91
N HIS A 373 -3.56 0.34 -10.34
CA HIS A 373 -2.37 0.25 -9.51
C HIS A 373 -2.10 1.57 -8.77
N ALA A 374 -1.58 1.52 -7.53
CA ALA A 374 -1.26 2.71 -6.73
C ALA A 374 -2.43 3.67 -6.44
N PHE A 375 -3.67 3.17 -6.33
CA PHE A 375 -4.86 3.97 -6.00
C PHE A 375 -4.80 4.67 -4.63
N ASP A 376 -3.91 4.22 -3.74
CA ASP A 376 -3.72 4.72 -2.37
C ASP A 376 -2.64 5.80 -2.25
N PHE A 377 -1.93 6.10 -3.34
CA PHE A 377 -0.70 6.90 -3.28
C PHE A 377 -0.95 8.41 -3.12
N TYR A 378 -1.93 8.95 -3.85
CA TYR A 378 -2.17 10.39 -3.91
C TYR A 378 -3.05 10.88 -2.76
N TYR A 379 -2.55 11.84 -1.97
CA TYR A 379 -3.24 12.36 -0.78
C TYR A 379 -4.61 12.97 -1.04
N GLY A 380 -4.83 13.56 -2.22
CA GLY A 380 -6.14 14.10 -2.59
C GLY A 380 -7.13 13.08 -3.17
N SER A 381 -6.75 11.80 -3.31
CA SER A 381 -7.67 10.77 -3.82
C SER A 381 -8.60 10.28 -2.70
N PRO A 382 -9.93 10.23 -2.91
CA PRO A 382 -10.85 9.58 -1.97
C PRO A 382 -10.46 8.14 -1.66
N ARG A 383 -9.98 7.38 -2.66
CA ARG A 383 -9.57 5.98 -2.48
C ARG A 383 -8.39 5.86 -1.53
N ALA A 384 -7.43 6.79 -1.57
CA ALA A 384 -6.31 6.81 -0.63
C ALA A 384 -6.79 7.03 0.81
N HIS A 385 -7.80 7.87 1.00
CA HIS A 385 -8.40 8.09 2.32
C HIS A 385 -9.16 6.84 2.80
N TYR A 386 -10.02 6.25 1.97
CA TYR A 386 -10.75 5.02 2.31
C TYR A 386 -9.80 3.84 2.57
N THR A 387 -8.70 3.76 1.84
CA THR A 387 -7.63 2.78 2.10
C THR A 387 -7.06 2.98 3.49
N ALA A 388 -6.66 4.20 3.84
CA ALA A 388 -6.11 4.49 5.17
C ALA A 388 -7.08 4.17 6.31
N GLN A 389 -8.36 4.51 6.12
CA GLN A 389 -9.43 4.22 7.09
C GLN A 389 -9.65 2.72 7.26
N ALA A 390 -9.82 1.98 6.17
CA ALA A 390 -10.05 0.53 6.22
C ALA A 390 -8.85 -0.22 6.83
N ILE A 391 -7.63 0.21 6.53
CA ILE A 391 -6.41 -0.34 7.15
C ILE A 391 -6.40 -0.08 8.65
N GLU A 392 -6.71 1.15 9.08
CA GLU A 392 -6.84 1.44 10.51
C GLU A 392 -7.92 0.58 11.15
N GLU A 393 -9.08 0.42 10.52
CA GLU A 393 -10.19 -0.39 11.05
C GLU A 393 -9.79 -1.85 11.26
N PHE A 394 -9.14 -2.43 10.27
CA PHE A 394 -8.60 -3.78 10.38
C PHE A 394 -7.57 -3.89 11.52
N LEU A 395 -6.59 -2.98 11.57
CA LEU A 395 -5.50 -3.08 12.53
C LEU A 395 -5.95 -2.75 13.97
N SER A 396 -6.84 -1.78 14.16
CA SER A 396 -7.46 -1.49 15.46
C SER A 396 -8.36 -2.65 15.91
N TRP A 397 -9.01 -3.37 15.00
CA TRP A 397 -9.73 -4.60 15.35
C TRP A 397 -8.79 -5.68 15.88
N VAL A 398 -7.65 -5.92 15.21
CA VAL A 398 -6.60 -6.85 15.70
C VAL A 398 -6.08 -6.41 17.07
N GLN A 399 -5.90 -5.11 17.29
CA GLN A 399 -5.51 -4.54 18.58
C GLN A 399 -6.55 -4.83 19.67
N GLY A 400 -7.84 -4.59 19.40
CA GLY A 400 -8.93 -4.84 20.33
C GLY A 400 -9.00 -6.30 20.78
N LEU A 401 -8.87 -7.25 19.85
CA LEU A 401 -8.84 -8.68 20.20
C LEU A 401 -7.68 -9.04 21.13
N ARG A 402 -6.48 -8.49 20.86
CA ARG A 402 -5.30 -8.75 21.70
C ARG A 402 -5.43 -8.13 23.09
N GLN A 403 -6.01 -6.93 23.19
CA GLN A 403 -6.29 -6.29 24.47
C GLN A 403 -7.29 -7.12 25.29
N ALA A 404 -8.39 -7.56 24.67
CA ALA A 404 -9.37 -8.43 25.33
C ALA A 404 -8.75 -9.73 25.86
N ALA A 405 -7.95 -10.43 25.05
CA ALA A 405 -7.26 -11.66 25.44
C ALA A 405 -6.28 -11.46 26.61
N ARG A 406 -5.56 -10.32 26.65
CA ARG A 406 -4.68 -9.93 27.76
C ARG A 406 -5.48 -9.69 29.05
N HIS A 407 -6.62 -8.99 28.96
CA HIS A 407 -7.49 -8.73 30.11
C HIS A 407 -8.07 -10.03 30.70
N GLU A 408 -8.56 -10.94 29.87
CA GLU A 408 -9.07 -12.24 30.33
C GLU A 408 -7.99 -13.06 31.03
N SER A 409 -6.77 -13.10 30.46
CA SER A 409 -5.65 -13.85 31.03
C SER A 409 -5.22 -13.27 32.39
N ALA A 410 -5.22 -11.94 32.54
CA ALA A 410 -4.96 -11.27 33.82
C ALA A 410 -6.03 -11.59 34.87
N GLN A 411 -7.32 -11.59 34.49
CA GLN A 411 -8.42 -11.94 35.39
C GLN A 411 -8.34 -13.39 35.86
N ARG A 412 -8.08 -14.36 34.96
CA ARG A 412 -7.89 -15.78 35.32
C ARG A 412 -6.73 -15.96 36.30
N ASN A 413 -5.60 -15.29 36.06
CA ASN A 413 -4.44 -15.34 36.96
C ASN A 413 -4.71 -14.70 38.33
N SER A 414 -5.57 -13.67 38.39
CA SER A 414 -6.00 -13.09 39.67
C SER A 414 -7.00 -13.94 40.44
N ALA A 415 -7.85 -14.71 39.74
CA ALA A 415 -8.84 -15.60 40.36
C ALA A 415 -8.24 -16.94 40.84
N ALA A 416 -7.06 -17.32 40.32
CA ALA A 416 -6.33 -18.52 40.70
C ALA A 416 -5.33 -18.29 41.86
N ARG A 417 -5.18 -17.04 42.32
CA ARG A 417 -4.39 -16.65 43.50
C ARG A 417 -5.34 -16.33 44.65
#